data_AF-A0A5B0S9A6-F1
#
_entry.id   AF-A0A5B0S9A6-F1
#
_cell.length_a   1.000
_cell.length_b   1.000
_cell.length_c   1.000
_cell.angle_alpha   90.00
_cell.angle_beta   90.00
_cell.angle_gamma   90.00
#
_symmetry.space_group_name_H-M   'P 1'
#
loop_
_entity.id
_entity.type
_entity.pdbx_description
1 polymer ?
#
loop_
_entity_poly.entity_id
_entity_poly.type
_entity_poly.pdbx_seq_one_letter_code
_entity_poly.pdbx_strand_id
1 'polypeptide(L)'
;MDKPYESEFLPSSQNYVYKYDKKAPTPKLEHFWDGFYKSTCFYMNFYPKEPEEYCVFINPTINRGQGLVIVSSTKNLKYLFDNGLMISSDPSDLGTFEIKQVPEKARQLGAVATRKLKRGDYVQRLSPVGLFPLEKSLRETPFGRSILRHAIDHLPLQTRLAIARLAGNGALTEDEFISNILQANMYKTCDYLASTPVNFGGIYLKAT
;
A
#
# COMPACT_ATOMS: atom_id res chain seq x y z
N MET A 1 -32.06 -26.25 8.77
CA MET A 1 -30.77 -26.90 8.45
C MET A 1 -30.02 -25.86 7.63
N ASP A 2 -29.47 -24.86 8.31
CA ASP A 2 -28.82 -23.72 7.68
C ASP A 2 -27.31 -23.92 7.79
N LYS A 3 -26.64 -24.02 6.64
CA LYS A 3 -25.19 -24.10 6.58
C LYS A 3 -24.62 -22.74 7.02
N PRO A 4 -23.67 -22.69 7.97
CA PRO A 4 -22.94 -21.47 8.24
C PRO A 4 -22.10 -21.12 7.02
N TYR A 5 -22.17 -19.85 6.62
CA TYR A 5 -21.30 -19.23 5.64
C TYR A 5 -19.84 -19.42 6.08
N GLU A 6 -19.03 -20.13 5.27
CA GLU A 6 -17.60 -20.32 5.50
C GLU A 6 -16.92 -18.94 5.47
N SER A 7 -16.66 -18.37 6.65
CA SER A 7 -15.63 -17.35 6.81
C SER A 7 -14.28 -18.05 6.58
N GLU A 8 -13.69 -17.87 5.40
CA GLU A 8 -12.35 -18.36 5.08
C GLU A 8 -11.37 -18.01 6.22
N PHE A 9 -10.89 -19.04 6.92
CA PHE A 9 -9.91 -18.89 7.98
C PHE A 9 -8.59 -18.40 7.36
N LEU A 10 -8.27 -17.14 7.59
CA LEU A 10 -6.94 -16.63 7.28
C LEU A 10 -5.88 -17.43 8.06
N PRO A 11 -4.69 -17.67 7.47
CA PRO A 11 -3.64 -18.36 8.19
C PRO A 11 -3.22 -17.56 9.43
N SER A 12 -2.52 -18.21 10.37
CA SER A 12 -1.93 -17.52 11.50
C SER A 12 -0.71 -16.70 11.05
N SER A 13 -0.46 -15.54 11.68
CA SER A 13 0.76 -14.76 11.46
C SER A 13 1.97 -15.27 12.27
N GLN A 14 1.87 -16.38 13.01
CA GLN A 14 2.94 -16.88 13.88
C GLN A 14 4.29 -17.06 13.17
N ASN A 15 4.29 -17.51 11.91
CA ASN A 15 5.50 -17.72 11.12
C ASN A 15 5.95 -16.49 10.32
N TYR A 16 5.20 -15.37 10.39
CA TYR A 16 5.56 -14.12 9.72
C TYR A 16 6.32 -13.20 10.68
N VAL A 17 7.29 -12.45 10.18
CA VAL A 17 7.95 -11.39 10.98
C VAL A 17 6.92 -10.32 11.34
N TYR A 18 6.17 -9.84 10.33
CA TYR A 18 5.06 -8.92 10.53
C TYR A 18 3.79 -9.67 10.95
N LYS A 19 3.30 -9.39 12.18
CA LYS A 19 2.05 -9.95 12.70
C LYS A 19 0.85 -9.22 12.12
N TYR A 20 0.50 -9.54 10.87
CA TYR A 20 -0.58 -8.87 10.13
C TYR A 20 -1.97 -9.00 10.78
N ASP A 21 -2.18 -10.02 11.62
CA ASP A 21 -3.42 -10.29 12.35
C ASP A 21 -3.53 -9.57 13.70
N LYS A 22 -2.50 -8.82 14.10
CA LYS A 22 -2.57 -7.98 15.29
C LYS A 22 -3.71 -6.96 15.16
N LYS A 23 -4.25 -6.59 16.32
CA LYS A 23 -5.32 -5.59 16.39
C LYS A 23 -4.84 -4.30 15.72
N ALA A 24 -5.60 -3.85 14.72
CA ALA A 24 -5.34 -2.56 14.09
C ALA A 24 -5.38 -1.46 15.16
N PRO A 25 -4.56 -0.40 15.04
CA PRO A 25 -4.73 0.78 15.86
C PRO A 25 -6.19 1.22 15.83
N THR A 26 -6.73 1.71 16.95
CA THR A 26 -8.08 2.30 16.98
C THR A 26 -7.93 3.82 16.91
N PRO A 27 -7.71 4.39 15.71
CA PRO A 27 -7.49 5.82 15.60
C PRO A 27 -8.79 6.59 15.89
N LYS A 28 -8.63 7.83 16.37
CA LYS A 28 -9.69 8.82 16.25
C LYS A 28 -9.74 9.25 14.79
N LEU A 29 -10.68 8.69 14.04
CA LEU A 29 -10.84 9.01 12.63
C LEU A 29 -11.51 10.37 12.47
N GLU A 30 -10.80 11.28 11.83
CA GLU A 30 -11.33 12.58 11.41
C GLU A 30 -11.63 12.49 9.92
N HIS A 31 -12.86 12.79 9.51
CA HIS A 31 -13.20 12.84 8.08
C HIS A 31 -12.30 13.86 7.37
N PHE A 32 -11.71 13.46 6.24
CA PHE A 32 -10.77 14.30 5.49
C PHE A 32 -11.28 14.65 4.08
N TRP A 33 -11.51 13.65 3.23
CA TRP A 33 -11.89 13.85 1.83
C TRP A 33 -12.48 12.56 1.26
N ASP A 34 -13.63 12.61 0.57
CA ASP A 34 -14.33 11.50 -0.10
C ASP A 34 -13.93 10.06 0.35
N GLY A 35 -14.43 9.65 1.52
CA GLY A 35 -14.16 8.32 2.10
C GLY A 35 -12.79 8.14 2.77
N PHE A 36 -11.87 9.09 2.63
CA PHE A 36 -10.63 9.17 3.41
C PHE A 36 -10.85 9.81 4.77
N TYR A 37 -10.18 9.21 5.76
CA TYR A 37 -10.11 9.68 7.13
C TYR A 37 -8.66 9.94 7.50
N LYS A 38 -8.41 11.05 8.18
CA LYS A 38 -7.16 11.35 8.87
C LYS A 38 -7.13 10.52 10.16
N SER A 39 -6.03 9.80 10.40
CA SER A 39 -5.93 8.79 11.47
C SER A 39 -4.92 9.19 12.55
N THR A 40 -3.62 9.03 12.29
CA THR A 40 -2.55 9.31 13.26
C THR A 40 -1.56 10.29 12.63
N CYS A 41 -1.14 11.30 13.39
CA CYS A 41 -0.20 12.32 12.94
C CYS A 41 1.09 12.29 13.74
N PHE A 42 2.15 12.74 13.08
CA PHE A 42 3.52 12.71 13.55
C PHE A 42 4.21 13.98 13.06
N TYR A 43 5.03 14.59 13.93
CA TYR A 43 5.90 15.67 13.49
C TYR A 43 7.18 15.06 12.94
N MET A 44 7.51 15.41 11.69
CA MET A 44 8.73 14.95 11.05
C MET A 44 9.60 16.15 10.68
N ASN A 45 10.87 16.06 11.04
CA ASN A 45 11.91 17.00 10.62
C ASN A 45 12.54 16.50 9.32
N PHE A 46 11.81 16.57 8.20
CA PHE A 46 12.41 16.35 6.87
C PHE A 46 13.41 17.45 6.54
N TYR A 47 13.10 18.68 6.97
CA TYR A 47 13.93 19.85 6.79
C TYR A 47 14.31 20.46 8.14
N PRO A 48 15.58 20.84 8.35
CA PRO A 48 16.10 21.24 9.66
C PRO A 48 15.51 22.53 10.24
N LYS A 49 14.66 23.25 9.50
CA LYS A 49 14.16 24.56 9.91
C LYS A 49 12.71 24.58 10.37
N GLU A 50 11.87 23.62 9.99
CA GLU A 50 10.46 23.57 10.42
C GLU A 50 9.95 22.12 10.49
N PRO A 51 9.52 21.63 11.68
CA PRO A 51 8.79 20.37 11.78
C PRO A 51 7.46 20.48 11.03
N GLU A 52 7.22 19.59 10.07
CA GLU A 52 5.92 19.50 9.37
C GLU A 52 5.12 18.33 9.95
N GLU A 53 3.81 18.53 10.14
CA GLU A 53 2.89 17.47 10.55
C GLU A 53 2.59 16.57 9.34
N TYR A 54 2.92 15.29 9.48
CA TYR A 54 2.57 14.23 8.55
C TYR A 54 1.57 13.29 9.21
N CYS A 55 0.58 12.86 8.44
CA CYS A 55 -0.48 12.01 8.93
C CYS A 55 -0.68 10.80 8.03
N VAL A 56 -1.22 9.74 8.63
CA VAL A 56 -1.76 8.59 7.91
C VAL A 56 -3.20 8.91 7.56
N PHE A 57 -3.51 8.89 6.28
CA PHE A 57 -4.85 8.98 5.72
C PHE A 57 -5.27 7.60 5.26
N ILE A 58 -6.51 7.21 5.58
CA ILE A 58 -7.00 5.85 5.33
C ILE A 58 -8.33 5.90 4.61
N ASN A 59 -8.50 5.04 3.62
CA ASN A 59 -9.80 4.71 3.03
C ASN A 59 -9.89 3.18 3.01
N PRO A 60 -10.60 2.54 3.94
CA PRO A 60 -10.58 1.08 4.08
C PRO A 60 -11.42 0.35 3.02
N THR A 61 -12.32 1.05 2.33
CA THR A 61 -13.32 0.44 1.45
C THR A 61 -12.97 0.52 -0.04
N ILE A 62 -12.05 1.40 -0.42
CA ILE A 62 -11.62 1.56 -1.82
C ILE A 62 -10.93 0.29 -2.35
N ASN A 63 -10.83 0.15 -3.68
CA ASN A 63 -10.13 -0.94 -4.35
C ASN A 63 -10.70 -2.31 -3.95
N ARG A 64 -12.02 -2.47 -4.14
CA ARG A 64 -12.78 -3.67 -3.74
C ARG A 64 -12.54 -4.10 -2.29
N GLY A 65 -12.41 -3.15 -1.37
CA GLY A 65 -12.12 -3.43 0.03
C GLY A 65 -10.68 -3.85 0.34
N GLN A 66 -9.74 -3.69 -0.60
CA GLN A 66 -8.31 -3.76 -0.29
C GLN A 66 -7.84 -2.54 0.52
N GLY A 67 -8.56 -1.43 0.42
CA GLY A 67 -8.24 -0.18 1.10
C GLY A 67 -7.01 0.52 0.51
N LEU A 68 -6.81 1.75 0.98
CA LEU A 68 -5.63 2.56 0.67
C LEU A 68 -5.22 3.35 1.90
N VAL A 69 -3.91 3.39 2.14
CA VAL A 69 -3.28 4.29 3.10
C VAL A 69 -2.34 5.27 2.40
N ILE A 70 -2.35 6.52 2.84
CA ILE A 70 -1.48 7.58 2.31
C ILE A 70 -0.78 8.23 3.49
N VAL A 71 0.55 8.32 3.44
CA VAL A 71 1.32 9.13 4.39
C VAL A 71 1.63 10.46 3.71
N SER A 72 1.18 11.58 4.27
CA SER A 72 1.43 12.90 3.69
C SER A 72 1.17 14.00 4.72
N SER A 73 1.54 15.24 4.43
CA SER A 73 1.00 16.37 5.17
C SER A 73 -0.44 16.67 4.72
N THR A 74 -1.26 17.14 5.67
CA THR A 74 -2.68 17.46 5.43
C THR A 74 -2.84 18.48 4.30
N LYS A 75 -1.99 19.52 4.30
CA LYS A 75 -1.99 20.59 3.29
C LYS A 75 -1.70 20.04 1.90
N ASN A 76 -0.65 19.23 1.77
CA ASN A 76 -0.21 18.71 0.48
C ASN A 76 -1.24 17.75 -0.11
N LEU A 77 -1.73 16.81 0.69
CA LEU A 77 -2.71 15.84 0.21
C LEU A 77 -4.03 16.52 -0.18
N LYS A 78 -4.50 17.50 0.61
CA LYS A 78 -5.71 18.26 0.29
C LYS A 78 -5.55 19.01 -1.03
N TYR A 79 -4.40 19.67 -1.24
CA TYR A 79 -4.13 20.34 -2.51
C TYR A 79 -4.17 19.35 -3.67
N LEU A 80 -3.54 18.17 -3.56
CA LEU A 80 -3.54 17.18 -4.64
C LEU A 80 -4.97 16.75 -5.02
N PHE A 81 -5.81 16.46 -4.02
CA PHE A 81 -7.22 16.10 -4.27
C PHE A 81 -8.04 17.24 -4.87
N ASP A 82 -7.90 18.46 -4.33
CA ASP A 82 -8.60 19.64 -4.84
C ASP A 82 -8.15 19.99 -6.28
N ASN A 83 -6.94 19.57 -6.70
CA ASN A 83 -6.38 19.80 -8.04
C ASN A 83 -6.44 18.57 -8.95
N GLY A 84 -7.32 17.61 -8.65
CA GLY A 84 -7.68 16.56 -9.60
C GLY A 84 -6.89 15.26 -9.51
N LEU A 85 -6.14 15.03 -8.42
CA LEU A 85 -5.65 13.69 -8.12
C LEU A 85 -6.85 12.77 -7.89
N MET A 86 -7.13 11.92 -8.88
CA MET A 86 -8.20 10.94 -8.81
C MET A 86 -7.62 9.58 -8.44
N ILE A 87 -8.09 9.01 -7.34
CA ILE A 87 -7.75 7.65 -6.95
C ILE A 87 -8.84 6.73 -7.49
N SER A 88 -8.52 6.03 -8.59
CA SER A 88 -9.46 5.10 -9.22
C SER A 88 -9.93 4.04 -8.23
N SER A 89 -11.25 3.95 -8.03
CA SER A 89 -11.83 3.06 -7.03
C SER A 89 -11.61 1.59 -7.38
N ASP A 90 -11.70 1.20 -8.66
CA ASP A 90 -11.65 -0.21 -9.07
C ASP A 90 -11.06 -0.35 -10.48
N PRO A 91 -9.76 -0.64 -10.63
CA PRO A 91 -9.19 -0.86 -11.94
C PRO A 91 -9.81 -2.12 -12.56
N SER A 92 -10.21 -2.02 -13.83
CA SER A 92 -10.75 -3.15 -14.57
C SER A 92 -9.69 -4.24 -14.69
N ASP A 93 -10.06 -5.50 -14.42
CA ASP A 93 -9.19 -6.61 -14.82
C ASP A 93 -9.20 -6.70 -16.35
N LEU A 94 -8.02 -6.62 -16.94
CA LEU A 94 -7.86 -6.66 -18.40
C LEU A 94 -7.84 -8.10 -18.93
N GLY A 95 -7.75 -9.10 -18.05
CA GLY A 95 -7.67 -10.52 -18.42
C GLY A 95 -6.49 -10.84 -19.33
N THR A 96 -5.46 -9.98 -19.36
CA THR A 96 -4.36 -10.04 -20.32
C THR A 96 -3.31 -11.10 -19.97
N PHE A 97 -3.25 -11.53 -18.71
CA PHE A 97 -2.31 -12.57 -18.27
C PHE A 97 -2.94 -13.47 -17.19
N GLU A 98 -2.41 -14.68 -17.10
CA GLU A 98 -2.72 -15.66 -16.07
C GLU A 98 -1.42 -16.16 -15.42
N ILE A 99 -1.50 -16.61 -14.17
CA ILE A 99 -0.36 -17.22 -13.48
C ILE A 99 -0.43 -18.73 -13.72
N LYS A 100 0.56 -19.27 -14.43
CA LYS A 100 0.68 -20.71 -14.73
C LYS A 100 2.08 -21.22 -14.44
N GLN A 101 2.20 -22.52 -14.23
CA GLN A 101 3.50 -23.17 -14.11
C GLN A 101 4.23 -23.06 -15.45
N VAL A 102 5.42 -22.47 -15.45
CA VAL A 102 6.22 -22.30 -16.68
C VAL A 102 7.07 -23.55 -16.89
N PRO A 103 6.89 -24.29 -18.01
CA PRO A 103 7.58 -25.58 -18.22
C PRO A 103 9.11 -25.49 -18.10
N GLU A 104 9.70 -24.41 -18.62
CA GLU A 104 11.15 -24.21 -18.67
C GLU A 104 11.76 -23.81 -17.32
N LYS A 105 10.95 -23.42 -16.33
CA LYS A 105 11.43 -22.94 -15.01
C LYS A 105 11.05 -23.89 -13.87
N ALA A 106 11.22 -25.20 -14.07
CA ALA A 106 11.22 -26.22 -13.01
C ALA A 106 10.18 -25.99 -11.88
N ARG A 107 8.88 -26.03 -12.22
CA ARG A 107 7.73 -25.84 -11.31
C ARG A 107 7.51 -24.44 -10.73
N GLN A 108 8.22 -23.42 -11.22
CA GLN A 108 7.93 -22.03 -10.86
C GLN A 108 6.67 -21.52 -11.57
N LEU A 109 5.86 -20.77 -10.82
CA LEU A 109 4.73 -20.02 -11.36
C LEU A 109 5.26 -18.78 -12.09
N GLY A 110 4.68 -18.46 -13.24
CA GLY A 110 4.99 -17.26 -14.01
C GLY A 110 3.73 -16.69 -14.66
N ALA A 111 3.78 -15.38 -14.95
CA ALA A 111 2.73 -14.71 -15.70
C ALA A 111 2.86 -15.06 -17.20
N VAL A 112 1.79 -15.61 -17.78
CA VAL A 112 1.69 -15.97 -19.19
C VAL A 112 0.57 -15.14 -19.82
N ALA A 113 0.82 -14.56 -21.00
CA ALA A 113 -0.18 -13.80 -21.70
C ALA A 113 -1.31 -14.72 -22.21
N THR A 114 -2.56 -14.31 -22.00
CA THR A 114 -3.76 -15.05 -22.45
C THR A 114 -4.12 -14.76 -23.91
N ARG A 115 -3.56 -13.68 -24.47
CA ARG A 115 -3.75 -13.22 -25.84
C ARG A 115 -2.46 -12.67 -26.42
N LYS A 116 -2.40 -12.52 -27.74
CA LYS A 116 -1.31 -11.82 -28.41
C LYS A 116 -1.34 -10.34 -28.02
N LEU A 117 -0.23 -9.85 -27.45
CA LEU A 117 -0.05 -8.45 -27.07
C LEU A 117 0.67 -7.67 -28.17
N LYS A 118 0.25 -6.43 -28.37
CA LYS A 118 0.96 -5.46 -29.20
C LYS A 118 1.72 -4.47 -28.32
N ARG A 119 2.74 -3.83 -28.89
CA ARG A 119 3.43 -2.72 -28.22
C ARG A 119 2.40 -1.62 -27.92
N GLY A 120 2.36 -1.18 -26.66
CA GLY A 120 1.40 -0.18 -26.18
C GLY A 120 0.15 -0.77 -25.52
N ASP A 121 -0.08 -2.10 -25.62
CA ASP A 121 -1.19 -2.72 -24.91
C ASP A 121 -0.99 -2.67 -23.39
N TYR A 122 -2.05 -2.32 -22.67
CA TYR A 122 -2.06 -2.44 -21.21
C TYR A 122 -2.08 -3.92 -20.80
N VAL A 123 -1.09 -4.30 -19.98
CA VAL A 123 -0.99 -5.66 -19.42
C VAL A 123 -1.75 -5.78 -18.10
N GLN A 124 -1.72 -4.74 -17.28
CA GLN A 124 -2.40 -4.70 -16.00
C GLN A 124 -2.75 -3.25 -15.65
N ARG A 125 -3.85 -3.07 -14.89
CA ARG A 125 -4.17 -1.83 -14.19
C ARG A 125 -4.38 -2.18 -12.73
N LEU A 126 -3.72 -1.44 -11.85
CA LEU A 126 -3.79 -1.62 -10.41
C LEU A 126 -4.01 -0.27 -9.74
N SER A 127 -4.75 -0.28 -8.64
CA SER A 127 -4.82 0.85 -7.73
C SER A 127 -3.86 0.60 -6.58
N PRO A 128 -3.20 1.65 -6.05
CA PRO A 128 -2.31 1.48 -4.94
C PRO A 128 -3.11 1.09 -3.69
N VAL A 129 -2.49 0.31 -2.82
CA VAL A 129 -2.97 0.08 -1.43
C VAL A 129 -2.16 0.91 -0.43
N GLY A 130 -1.04 1.49 -0.86
CA GLY A 130 -0.21 2.38 -0.05
C GLY A 130 0.49 3.42 -0.91
N LEU A 131 0.46 4.69 -0.48
CA LEU A 131 1.25 5.78 -1.04
C LEU A 131 2.08 6.41 0.08
N PHE A 132 3.41 6.33 -0.04
CA PHE A 132 4.32 6.84 0.98
C PHE A 132 5.34 7.81 0.37
N PRO A 133 5.67 8.92 1.05
CA PRO A 133 6.69 9.85 0.55
C PRO A 133 8.03 9.12 0.40
N LEU A 134 8.77 9.41 -0.66
CA LEU A 134 10.10 8.80 -0.90
C LEU A 134 11.23 9.41 -0.04
N GLU A 135 10.86 10.19 0.97
CA GLU A 135 11.78 10.87 1.86
C GLU A 135 12.70 9.89 2.60
N LYS A 136 13.97 10.29 2.73
CA LYS A 136 15.01 9.45 3.32
C LYS A 136 14.75 9.15 4.79
N SER A 137 14.28 10.14 5.55
CA SER A 137 14.04 9.99 6.98
C SER A 137 12.89 9.02 7.30
N LEU A 138 11.89 8.87 6.42
CA LEU A 138 10.85 7.85 6.57
C LEU A 138 11.40 6.42 6.39
N ARG A 139 12.40 6.24 5.51
CA ARG A 139 12.92 4.90 5.17
C ARG A 139 14.08 4.45 6.07
N GLU A 140 14.90 5.40 6.51
CA GLU A 140 16.18 5.07 7.15
C GLU A 140 16.19 5.25 8.66
N THR A 141 15.22 5.97 9.23
CA THR A 141 15.16 6.17 10.68
C THR A 141 14.21 5.18 11.35
N PRO A 142 14.48 4.74 12.60
CA PRO A 142 13.55 3.87 13.34
C PRO A 142 12.15 4.48 13.47
N PHE A 143 12.06 5.79 13.72
CA PHE A 143 10.78 6.48 13.81
C PHE A 143 10.04 6.53 12.47
N GLY A 144 10.74 6.78 11.37
CA GLY A 144 10.16 6.72 10.04
C GLY A 144 9.61 5.34 9.70
N ARG A 145 10.39 4.29 9.98
CA ARG A 145 9.97 2.89 9.74
C ARG A 145 8.74 2.51 10.57
N SER A 146 8.66 2.99 11.81
CA SER A 146 7.49 2.73 12.66
C SER A 146 6.22 3.42 12.13
N ILE A 147 6.33 4.61 11.53
CA ILE A 147 5.23 5.27 10.82
C ILE A 147 4.77 4.43 9.62
N LEU A 148 5.71 3.91 8.82
CA LEU A 148 5.39 3.07 7.66
C LEU A 148 4.64 1.79 8.07
N ARG A 149 5.13 1.06 9.09
CA ARG A 149 4.40 -0.10 9.65
C ARG A 149 3.04 0.32 10.18
N HIS A 150 2.97 1.40 10.96
CA HIS A 150 1.70 1.88 11.53
C HIS A 150 0.68 2.22 10.46
N ALA A 151 1.10 2.81 9.34
CA ALA A 151 0.25 3.06 8.19
C ALA A 151 -0.30 1.75 7.60
N ILE A 152 0.55 0.73 7.38
CA ILE A 152 0.10 -0.58 6.90
C ILE A 152 -0.89 -1.25 7.86
N ASP A 153 -0.77 -1.04 9.17
CA ASP A 153 -1.69 -1.62 10.14
C ASP A 153 -3.13 -1.10 10.05
N HIS A 154 -3.37 0.01 9.35
CA HIS A 154 -4.73 0.50 9.07
C HIS A 154 -5.38 -0.19 7.87
N LEU A 155 -4.64 -0.99 7.10
CA LEU A 155 -5.22 -1.68 5.95
C LEU A 155 -6.12 -2.85 6.39
N PRO A 156 -7.12 -3.20 5.58
CA PRO A 156 -7.89 -4.43 5.73
C PRO A 156 -6.99 -5.66 5.92
N LEU A 157 -7.46 -6.62 6.72
CA LEU A 157 -6.66 -7.77 7.14
C LEU A 157 -6.11 -8.59 5.97
N GLN A 158 -6.91 -8.78 4.92
CA GLN A 158 -6.50 -9.48 3.70
C GLN A 158 -5.35 -8.76 2.98
N THR A 159 -5.41 -7.43 2.91
CA THR A 159 -4.37 -6.59 2.32
C THR A 159 -3.08 -6.67 3.13
N ARG A 160 -3.17 -6.62 4.47
CA ARG A 160 -2.01 -6.79 5.36
C ARG A 160 -1.33 -8.14 5.16
N LEU A 161 -2.10 -9.22 5.02
CA LEU A 161 -1.58 -10.55 4.68
C LEU A 161 -0.89 -10.58 3.31
N ALA A 162 -1.51 -9.99 2.29
CA ALA A 162 -0.93 -9.93 0.95
C ALA A 162 0.40 -9.17 0.95
N ILE A 163 0.51 -8.07 1.71
CA ILE A 163 1.78 -7.36 1.93
C ILE A 163 2.79 -8.24 2.66
N ALA A 164 2.37 -8.97 3.71
CA ALA A 164 3.25 -9.87 4.45
C ALA A 164 3.84 -11.01 3.60
N ARG A 165 3.23 -11.31 2.45
CA ARG A 165 3.68 -12.33 1.48
C ARG A 165 4.58 -11.78 0.37
N LEU A 166 4.73 -10.46 0.26
CA LEU A 166 5.63 -9.86 -0.72
C LEU A 166 7.07 -10.27 -0.46
N ALA A 167 7.85 -10.37 -1.54
CA ALA A 167 9.27 -10.66 -1.44
C ALA A 167 10.00 -9.50 -0.76
N GLY A 168 10.83 -9.80 0.24
CA GLY A 168 11.61 -8.83 0.98
C GLY A 168 12.82 -9.48 1.64
N ASN A 169 13.82 -8.67 1.97
CA ASN A 169 15.04 -9.13 2.63
C ASN A 169 14.79 -9.34 4.13
N GLY A 170 15.47 -10.34 4.71
CA GLY A 170 15.34 -10.74 6.11
C GLY A 170 15.43 -9.55 7.08
N ALA A 171 14.47 -9.45 7.98
CA ALA A 171 14.36 -8.40 8.98
C ALA A 171 14.09 -9.02 10.35
N LEU A 172 14.62 -8.40 11.41
CA LEU A 172 14.47 -8.90 12.78
C LEU A 172 13.24 -8.30 13.47
N THR A 173 12.74 -7.16 12.98
CA THR A 173 11.60 -6.43 13.53
C THR A 173 10.51 -6.17 12.48
N GLU A 174 9.29 -5.94 12.92
CA GLU A 174 8.17 -5.60 12.01
C GLU A 174 8.41 -4.30 11.24
N ASP A 175 8.97 -3.29 11.91
CA ASP A 175 9.26 -1.98 11.32
C ASP A 175 10.28 -2.11 10.17
N GLU A 176 11.37 -2.86 10.39
CA GLU A 176 12.36 -3.16 9.35
C GLU A 176 11.78 -4.01 8.24
N PHE A 177 10.96 -5.01 8.58
CA PHE A 177 10.33 -5.89 7.61
C PHE A 177 9.43 -5.11 6.64
N ILE A 178 8.53 -4.28 7.18
CA ILE A 178 7.66 -3.44 6.35
C ILE A 178 8.50 -2.47 5.52
N SER A 179 9.46 -1.79 6.12
CA SER A 179 10.34 -0.87 5.37
C SER A 179 11.06 -1.56 4.21
N ASN A 180 11.60 -2.77 4.42
CA ASN A 180 12.29 -3.55 3.39
C ASN A 180 11.34 -3.98 2.27
N ILE A 181 10.13 -4.43 2.61
CA ILE A 181 9.10 -4.79 1.62
C ILE A 181 8.70 -3.58 0.79
N LEU A 182 8.44 -2.44 1.44
CA LEU A 182 8.11 -1.21 0.74
C LEU A 182 9.24 -0.84 -0.22
N GLN A 183 10.48 -0.81 0.24
CA GLN A 183 11.62 -0.47 -0.60
C GLN A 183 11.80 -1.41 -1.81
N ALA A 184 11.54 -2.71 -1.65
CA ALA A 184 11.71 -3.70 -2.71
C ALA A 184 10.55 -3.72 -3.72
N ASN A 185 9.35 -3.28 -3.34
CA ASN A 185 8.12 -3.46 -4.13
C ASN A 185 7.45 -2.14 -4.54
N MET A 186 7.96 -0.99 -4.11
CA MET A 186 7.41 0.31 -4.46
C MET A 186 7.72 0.71 -5.90
N TYR A 187 6.70 1.23 -6.57
CA TYR A 187 6.86 1.94 -7.83
C TYR A 187 6.83 3.45 -7.58
N LYS A 188 7.86 4.15 -8.03
CA LYS A 188 7.92 5.61 -7.92
C LYS A 188 6.81 6.24 -8.78
N THR A 189 5.99 7.06 -8.16
CA THR A 189 5.07 7.97 -8.82
C THR A 189 5.44 9.41 -8.46
N CYS A 190 5.20 10.33 -9.38
CA CYS A 190 5.49 11.75 -9.21
C CYS A 190 4.24 12.55 -9.55
N ASP A 191 3.77 13.34 -8.60
CA ASP A 191 2.74 14.35 -8.80
C ASP A 191 3.34 15.74 -8.61
N TYR A 192 2.56 16.79 -8.84
CA TYR A 192 3.01 18.17 -8.73
C TYR A 192 2.12 18.97 -7.78
N LEU A 193 2.73 19.59 -6.77
CA LEU A 193 2.13 20.65 -5.98
C LEU A 193 2.45 21.99 -6.64
N ALA A 194 1.50 22.55 -7.39
CA ALA A 194 1.69 23.69 -8.28
C ALA A 194 2.81 23.48 -9.32
N SER A 195 4.07 23.56 -8.92
CA SER A 195 5.24 23.29 -9.78
C SER A 195 6.36 22.52 -9.06
N THR A 196 6.14 22.14 -7.81
CA THR A 196 7.09 21.35 -7.03
C THR A 196 6.74 19.87 -7.14
N PRO A 197 7.66 19.02 -7.62
CA PRO A 197 7.40 17.60 -7.72
C PRO A 197 7.30 16.98 -6.33
N VAL A 198 6.24 16.21 -6.10
CA VAL A 198 6.07 15.36 -4.92
C VAL A 198 6.19 13.92 -5.33
N ASN A 199 7.13 13.23 -4.72
CA ASN A 199 7.45 11.85 -5.06
C ASN A 199 6.88 10.90 -4.02
N PHE A 200 5.98 10.03 -4.47
CA PHE A 200 5.49 8.92 -3.67
C PHE A 200 6.05 7.60 -4.20
N GLY A 201 6.24 6.63 -3.32
CA GLY A 201 6.28 5.22 -3.68
C GLY A 201 4.89 4.64 -3.52
N GLY A 202 4.38 4.00 -4.56
CA GLY A 202 3.13 3.26 -4.53
C GLY A 202 3.37 1.76 -4.37
N ILE A 203 2.63 1.12 -3.47
CA ILE A 203 2.50 -0.33 -3.42
C ILE A 203 1.19 -0.73 -4.07
N TYR A 204 1.28 -1.71 -4.96
CA TYR A 204 0.15 -2.21 -5.73
C TYR A 204 0.03 -3.69 -5.48
N LEU A 205 -1.18 -4.14 -5.20
CA LEU A 205 -1.50 -5.56 -5.06
C LEU A 205 -2.50 -5.92 -6.13
N LYS A 206 -2.38 -7.13 -6.67
CA LYS A 206 -3.45 -7.67 -7.51
C LYS A 206 -4.66 -7.93 -6.61
N ALA A 207 -5.83 -7.43 -7.00
CA ALA A 207 -7.08 -7.85 -6.39
C ALA A 207 -7.23 -9.37 -6.59
N THR A 208 -7.36 -10.11 -5.50
CA THR A 208 -7.63 -11.56 -5.48
C THR A 208 -9.11 -11.82 -5.65
#